data_AF-A0AB34J6Y5-F1
#
_entry.id   AF-A0AB34J6Y5-F1
#
_cell.length_a   1.000
_cell.length_b   1.000
_cell.length_c   1.000
_cell.angle_alpha   90.00
_cell.angle_beta   90.00
_cell.angle_gamma   90.00
#
_symmetry.space_group_name_H-M   'P 1'
#
loop_
_entity.id
_entity.type
_entity.pdbx_description
1 polymer ?
#
loop_
_entity_poly.entity_id
_entity_poly.type
_entity_poly.pdbx_seq_one_letter_code
_entity_poly.pdbx_strand_id
1 'polypeptide(L)'
;MGRLLDSRKPLCIGSRGRSSLAYRTGRSTSLVISTAILLAHLFFGYAQWCGQQTDCDQGSGDSCIQGGQLSIGAGGLFRGQVTAHVDFSAQELLALVEAAAESLSCPALIDCPQGKHTPVKLQANITNVCTVLECGGGTMDQTIFHHSYWFSISKMWMQDASSNHTGFYPARPAAGALFGFSFVWPHLKLLLMHLAFYLPLTAHTRRNGNYWLAFWGKWSLADALVMCCLIGLFNLTIDMDLVDVWNYFHRDIDALCHSECTRLLNSTAGSPSLDCNHTCATLSSVLRLAAFNHAALPSSDIFVNLRVSGLIAMYAFCAAVLISLTTGVLIENLDEERREEEATPPPPPLEAPLAAREFEGVGTLLSTAAEDEPPPPLVRRVSLLTRVHARDGGSSRSWLLVHTVLVSAQFILAVCALYFPIFTRNVGGGIGYALQDRGIDFNGHFSMFQLAWLAGQAGGPDYFMAGTCFVFLVVGPLLRPITQLWLMWVPMSIEAQKGLHRASRHISIFYAFEVMLLAVPLLNLAFGPMTNSFLSPGNFKPCGPLQEQYNTPDECLEINVNAASGYYFTVAAYSVYLMSGVDGSPTHKFLHRSLYPEDRTPPSC
;
A
#
# COMPACT_ATOMS: atom_id res chain seq x y z
N MET A 1 -65.83 28.01 -8.72
CA MET A 1 -66.27 26.90 -7.84
C MET A 1 -66.52 25.62 -8.65
N GLY A 2 -65.61 25.24 -9.57
CA GLY A 2 -65.86 24.13 -10.53
C GLY A 2 -64.61 23.54 -11.20
N ARG A 3 -63.51 23.37 -10.46
CA ARG A 3 -62.29 22.64 -10.89
C ARG A 3 -61.63 21.94 -9.70
N LEU A 4 -62.33 21.00 -9.07
CA LEU A 4 -61.82 20.29 -7.88
C LEU A 4 -62.03 18.77 -7.91
N LEU A 5 -62.40 18.17 -9.05
CA LEU A 5 -62.74 16.73 -9.11
C LEU A 5 -62.11 16.01 -10.32
N ASP A 6 -60.81 16.20 -10.53
CA ASP A 6 -60.05 15.28 -11.39
C ASP A 6 -58.69 14.91 -10.77
N SER A 7 -58.73 14.49 -9.50
CA SER A 7 -57.57 14.02 -8.75
C SER A 7 -57.51 12.49 -8.67
N ARG A 8 -57.91 11.77 -9.73
CA ARG A 8 -57.55 10.35 -9.85
C ARG A 8 -56.09 10.27 -10.33
N LYS A 9 -55.14 10.65 -9.47
CA LYS A 9 -53.76 10.20 -9.64
C LYS A 9 -53.83 8.67 -9.63
N PRO A 10 -53.49 7.96 -10.72
CA PRO A 10 -53.51 6.52 -10.71
C PRO A 10 -52.58 6.07 -9.58
N LEU A 11 -53.13 5.30 -8.63
CA LEU A 11 -52.29 4.59 -7.66
C LEU A 11 -51.42 3.65 -8.50
N CYS A 12 -50.16 4.04 -8.75
CA CYS A 12 -49.16 3.19 -9.34
C CYS A 12 -48.77 2.09 -8.33
N ILE A 13 -49.72 1.23 -7.93
CA ILE A 13 -49.44 -0.07 -7.33
C ILE A 13 -49.04 -1.01 -8.48
N GLY A 14 -47.97 -0.66 -9.17
CA GLY A 14 -47.26 -1.62 -9.98
C GLY A 14 -46.39 -2.42 -9.02
N SER A 15 -46.88 -3.56 -8.54
CA SER A 15 -46.04 -4.57 -7.88
C SER A 15 -45.11 -5.21 -8.90
N ARG A 16 -44.21 -4.42 -9.52
CA ARG A 16 -43.07 -4.96 -10.23
C ARG A 16 -42.30 -5.79 -9.21
N GLY A 17 -42.39 -7.11 -9.34
CA GLY A 17 -41.80 -8.07 -8.42
C GLY A 17 -40.34 -7.69 -8.21
N ARG A 18 -40.01 -7.26 -6.98
CA ARG A 18 -38.64 -6.92 -6.61
C ARG A 18 -37.84 -8.21 -6.68
N SER A 19 -37.14 -8.40 -7.79
CA SER A 19 -36.21 -9.51 -7.98
C SER A 19 -34.82 -9.02 -7.59
N SER A 20 -34.03 -9.90 -6.99
CA SER A 20 -32.65 -9.59 -6.66
C SER A 20 -31.79 -9.44 -7.92
N LEU A 21 -30.69 -8.71 -7.80
CA LEU A 21 -29.74 -8.53 -8.91
C LEU A 21 -29.10 -9.88 -9.28
N ALA A 22 -28.79 -10.71 -8.29
CA ALA A 22 -28.33 -12.09 -8.48
C ALA A 22 -29.28 -12.92 -9.37
N TYR A 23 -30.57 -12.95 -9.04
CA TYR A 23 -31.57 -13.72 -9.78
C TYR A 23 -31.63 -13.27 -11.25
N ARG A 24 -31.57 -11.96 -11.49
CA ARG A 24 -31.67 -11.38 -12.84
C ARG A 24 -30.41 -11.57 -13.67
N THR A 25 -29.22 -11.45 -13.08
CA THR A 25 -27.94 -11.60 -13.81
C THR A 25 -27.62 -13.04 -14.19
N GLY A 26 -28.33 -14.00 -13.60
CA GLY A 26 -28.18 -15.42 -13.89
C GLY A 26 -27.16 -16.13 -12.99
N ARG A 27 -27.14 -17.46 -13.10
CA ARG A 27 -26.38 -18.34 -12.18
C ARG A 27 -24.87 -18.16 -12.31
N SER A 28 -24.35 -17.97 -13.54
CA SER A 28 -22.91 -17.85 -13.80
C SER A 28 -22.33 -16.60 -13.12
N THR A 29 -22.91 -15.43 -13.40
CA THR A 29 -22.50 -14.16 -12.80
C THR A 29 -22.60 -14.18 -11.27
N SER A 30 -23.68 -14.77 -10.74
CA SER A 30 -23.86 -14.92 -9.31
C SER A 30 -22.78 -15.80 -8.65
N LEU A 31 -22.35 -16.87 -9.34
CA LEU A 31 -21.27 -17.73 -8.88
C LEU A 31 -19.94 -16.98 -8.88
N VAL A 32 -19.61 -16.27 -9.97
CA VAL A 32 -18.37 -15.48 -10.07
C VAL A 32 -18.29 -14.43 -8.95
N ILE A 33 -19.35 -13.65 -8.74
CA ILE A 33 -19.39 -12.61 -7.70
C ILE A 33 -19.26 -13.23 -6.31
N SER A 34 -19.98 -14.32 -6.03
CA SER A 34 -19.89 -14.99 -4.73
C SER A 34 -18.51 -15.58 -4.48
N THR A 35 -17.90 -16.21 -5.49
CA THR A 35 -16.53 -16.73 -5.39
C THR A 35 -15.52 -15.61 -5.15
N ALA A 36 -15.62 -14.49 -5.85
CA ALA A 36 -14.76 -13.34 -5.64
C ALA A 36 -14.87 -12.77 -4.21
N ILE A 37 -16.10 -12.66 -3.68
CA ILE A 37 -16.35 -12.21 -2.30
C ILE A 37 -15.75 -13.19 -1.29
N LEU A 38 -15.94 -14.51 -1.48
CA LEU A 38 -15.39 -15.54 -0.59
C LEU A 38 -13.86 -15.55 -0.62
N LEU A 39 -13.24 -15.43 -1.81
CA LEU A 39 -11.79 -15.32 -1.95
C LEU A 39 -11.25 -14.07 -1.24
N ALA A 40 -11.93 -12.92 -1.36
CA ALA A 40 -11.54 -11.72 -0.64
C ALA A 40 -11.64 -11.90 0.89
N HIS A 41 -12.69 -12.56 1.40
CA HIS A 41 -12.78 -12.92 2.83
C HIS A 41 -11.62 -13.82 3.27
N LEU A 42 -11.29 -14.85 2.49
CA LEU A 42 -10.19 -15.76 2.79
C LEU A 42 -8.84 -15.04 2.81
N PHE A 43 -8.58 -14.15 1.86
CA PHE A 43 -7.34 -13.38 1.84
C PHE A 43 -7.24 -12.37 2.99
N PHE A 44 -8.33 -11.67 3.34
CA PHE A 44 -8.33 -10.81 4.54
C PHE A 44 -8.09 -11.62 5.81
N GLY A 45 -8.80 -12.75 5.98
CA GLY A 45 -8.64 -13.61 7.15
C GLY A 45 -7.23 -14.20 7.25
N TYR A 46 -6.67 -14.65 6.11
CA TYR A 46 -5.28 -15.09 6.05
C TYR A 46 -4.33 -13.96 6.46
N ALA A 47 -4.43 -12.77 5.88
CA ALA A 47 -3.57 -11.64 6.20
C ALA A 47 -3.61 -11.25 7.67
N GLN A 48 -4.79 -11.31 8.30
CA GLN A 48 -5.00 -10.93 9.70
C GLN A 48 -4.49 -11.98 10.71
N TRP A 49 -4.51 -13.27 10.37
CA TRP A 49 -4.09 -14.36 11.27
C TRP A 49 -2.69 -14.91 10.99
N CYS A 50 -2.10 -14.61 9.84
CA CYS A 50 -0.79 -15.15 9.49
C CYS A 50 0.31 -14.63 10.42
N GLY A 51 1.24 -15.51 10.81
CA GLY A 51 2.44 -15.14 11.56
C GLY A 51 2.30 -15.03 13.07
N GLN A 52 1.13 -15.33 13.66
CA GLN A 52 0.94 -15.23 15.11
C GLN A 52 1.88 -16.13 15.93
N GLN A 53 2.28 -17.28 15.38
CA GLN A 53 3.16 -18.23 16.08
C GLN A 53 4.62 -17.78 16.12
N THR A 54 5.01 -16.79 15.31
CA THR A 54 6.38 -16.30 15.19
C THR A 54 6.54 -14.91 15.81
N ASP A 55 5.51 -14.42 16.51
CA ASP A 55 5.55 -13.13 17.20
C ASP A 55 6.57 -13.15 18.35
N CYS A 56 7.42 -12.14 18.37
CA CYS A 56 8.48 -11.98 19.34
C CYS A 56 7.96 -11.30 20.61
N ASP A 57 7.58 -12.05 21.65
CA ASP A 57 7.17 -11.41 22.91
C ASP A 57 8.41 -10.96 23.70
N GLN A 58 8.72 -9.65 23.66
CA GLN A 58 9.90 -9.06 24.30
C GLN A 58 9.93 -9.18 25.84
N GLY A 59 8.85 -9.68 26.46
CA GLY A 59 8.71 -9.73 27.93
C GLY A 59 9.52 -10.83 28.63
N SER A 60 10.01 -11.86 27.93
CA SER A 60 10.73 -12.97 28.57
C SER A 60 12.25 -12.79 28.68
N GLY A 61 12.81 -11.69 28.18
CA GLY A 61 14.27 -11.47 28.15
C GLY A 61 15.03 -12.36 27.16
N ASP A 62 14.38 -13.39 26.60
CA ASP A 62 14.88 -14.15 25.47
C ASP A 62 14.65 -13.33 24.21
N SER A 63 15.72 -12.65 23.76
CA SER A 63 15.77 -12.00 22.46
C SER A 63 15.23 -12.96 21.39
N CYS A 64 14.49 -12.45 20.40
CA CYS A 64 13.92 -13.24 19.30
C CYS A 64 14.97 -13.84 18.33
N ILE A 65 16.21 -13.93 18.80
CA ILE A 65 17.39 -14.52 18.18
C ILE A 65 17.34 -16.03 18.43
N GLN A 66 16.29 -16.71 17.99
CA GLN A 66 16.41 -18.15 17.79
C GLN A 66 17.09 -18.36 16.44
N GLY A 67 18.42 -18.53 16.47
CA GLY A 67 19.28 -18.82 15.32
C GLY A 67 19.02 -20.16 14.62
N GLY A 68 17.85 -20.76 14.80
CA GLY A 68 17.40 -21.92 14.05
C GLY A 68 16.66 -21.47 12.79
N GLN A 69 16.86 -22.17 11.67
CA GLN A 69 16.10 -22.00 10.44
C GLN A 69 14.60 -21.90 10.74
N LEU A 70 14.08 -20.68 10.85
CA LEU A 70 12.65 -20.45 10.91
C LEU A 70 12.11 -20.95 9.58
N SER A 71 11.51 -22.15 9.62
CA SER A 71 11.02 -22.84 8.43
C SER A 71 10.13 -21.89 7.64
N ILE A 72 10.15 -22.06 6.32
CA ILE A 72 9.58 -21.20 5.27
C ILE A 72 8.06 -20.91 5.41
N GLY A 73 7.41 -21.30 6.50
CA GLY A 73 6.12 -20.77 6.95
C GLY A 73 6.18 -19.34 7.51
N ALA A 74 7.00 -18.46 6.90
CA ALA A 74 7.27 -17.07 7.27
C ALA A 74 6.08 -16.12 7.00
N GLY A 75 4.90 -16.52 7.44
CA GLY A 75 3.74 -15.67 7.53
C GLY A 75 3.98 -14.53 8.53
N GLY A 76 3.53 -13.33 8.24
CA GLY A 76 3.64 -12.17 9.12
C GLY A 76 3.16 -10.92 8.41
N LEU A 77 2.82 -9.88 9.19
CA LEU A 77 2.50 -8.58 8.62
C LEU A 77 3.76 -7.94 8.05
N PHE A 78 4.81 -7.92 8.86
CA PHE A 78 6.13 -7.47 8.46
C PHE A 78 7.24 -8.01 9.37
N ARG A 79 8.44 -8.09 8.80
CA ARG A 79 9.67 -8.51 9.48
C ARG A 79 10.72 -7.42 9.27
N GLY A 80 11.27 -6.87 10.34
CA GLY A 80 12.43 -5.99 10.27
C GLY A 80 13.68 -6.84 10.14
N GLN A 81 14.37 -6.74 9.01
CA GLN A 81 15.59 -7.49 8.74
C GLN A 81 16.75 -6.52 8.53
N VAL A 82 17.81 -6.69 9.30
CA VAL A 82 19.12 -6.11 9.00
C VAL A 82 19.87 -7.13 8.18
N THR A 83 20.22 -6.74 6.97
CA THR A 83 21.12 -7.49 6.11
C THR A 83 22.42 -6.71 6.04
N ALA A 84 23.48 -7.22 6.65
CA ALA A 84 24.82 -6.69 6.45
C ALA A 84 25.52 -7.55 5.41
N HIS A 85 25.83 -6.95 4.26
CA HIS A 85 26.66 -7.55 3.24
C HIS A 85 28.05 -6.96 3.33
N VAL A 86 29.04 -7.82 3.56
CA VAL A 86 30.44 -7.43 3.58
C VAL A 86 31.07 -8.06 2.34
N ASP A 87 31.45 -7.24 1.37
CA ASP A 87 32.15 -7.67 0.16
C ASP A 87 33.56 -7.07 0.18
N PHE A 88 34.58 -7.91 0.01
CA PHE A 88 35.95 -7.45 -0.04
C PHE A 88 36.78 -8.29 -1.00
N SER A 89 37.59 -7.61 -1.81
CA SER A 89 38.51 -8.27 -2.74
C SER A 89 39.87 -8.46 -2.07
N ALA A 90 40.09 -9.64 -1.53
CA ALA A 90 41.29 -10.00 -0.78
C ALA A 90 42.24 -10.90 -1.60
N GLN A 91 42.72 -10.44 -2.77
CA GLN A 91 43.69 -11.24 -3.54
C GLN A 91 45.06 -11.35 -2.85
N GLU A 92 45.49 -10.33 -2.09
CA GLU A 92 46.74 -10.36 -1.32
C GLU A 92 46.52 -10.62 0.19
N LEU A 93 45.33 -10.30 0.72
CA LEU A 93 44.99 -10.54 2.12
C LEU A 93 44.89 -12.04 2.45
N LEU A 94 44.50 -12.88 1.49
CA LEU A 94 44.35 -14.33 1.69
C LEU A 94 45.64 -14.98 2.20
N ALA A 95 46.80 -14.58 1.67
CA ALA A 95 48.10 -15.09 2.11
C ALA A 95 48.46 -14.65 3.55
N LEU A 96 47.97 -13.47 3.97
CA LEU A 96 48.22 -12.92 5.30
C LEU A 96 47.22 -13.46 6.33
N VAL A 97 45.99 -13.71 5.90
CA VAL A 97 44.93 -14.40 6.64
C VAL A 97 45.29 -15.86 6.83
N GLU A 98 45.81 -16.57 5.82
CA GLU A 98 46.30 -17.94 5.94
C GLU A 98 47.39 -18.03 7.02
N ALA A 99 48.37 -17.11 7.00
CA ALA A 99 49.41 -17.02 8.03
C ALA A 99 48.86 -16.71 9.45
N ALA A 100 47.80 -15.89 9.55
CA ALA A 100 47.12 -15.61 10.82
C ALA A 100 46.22 -16.76 11.28
N ALA A 101 45.55 -17.46 10.36
CA ALA A 101 44.67 -18.59 10.61
C ALA A 101 45.47 -19.81 11.11
N GLU A 102 46.68 -20.01 10.58
CA GLU A 102 47.66 -20.97 11.12
C GLU A 102 48.01 -20.65 12.58
N SER A 103 48.15 -19.37 12.94
CA SER A 103 48.42 -18.95 14.33
C SER A 103 47.21 -19.08 15.27
N LEU A 104 45.99 -18.97 14.73
CA LEU A 104 44.73 -19.07 15.46
C LEU A 104 44.24 -20.53 15.62
N SER A 105 44.99 -21.51 15.11
CA SER A 105 44.61 -22.94 15.14
C SER A 105 43.24 -23.20 14.49
N CYS A 106 42.90 -22.47 13.42
CA CYS A 106 41.70 -22.76 12.64
C CYS A 106 41.84 -24.20 12.11
N PRO A 107 40.93 -25.14 12.41
CA PRO A 107 41.01 -26.48 11.87
C PRO A 107 40.97 -26.40 10.34
N ALA A 108 42.03 -26.89 9.71
CA ALA A 108 42.21 -26.83 8.27
C ALA A 108 41.02 -27.49 7.53
N LEU A 109 40.62 -26.85 6.43
CA LEU A 109 39.53 -27.19 5.52
C LEU A 109 38.11 -26.92 6.05
N ILE A 110 37.67 -25.67 5.88
CA ILE A 110 36.31 -25.44 5.43
C ILE A 110 36.40 -25.30 3.91
N ASP A 111 35.96 -26.31 3.17
CA ASP A 111 35.81 -26.21 1.71
C ASP A 111 34.81 -25.07 1.43
N CYS A 112 35.29 -23.86 1.13
CA CYS A 112 34.46 -22.83 0.50
C CYS A 112 33.94 -23.48 -0.79
N PRO A 113 32.61 -23.65 -0.97
CA PRO A 113 32.06 -24.39 -2.10
C PRO A 113 32.63 -23.84 -3.41
N GLN A 114 33.46 -24.67 -4.06
CA GLN A 114 34.35 -24.21 -5.13
C GLN A 114 33.55 -23.64 -6.30
N GLY A 115 33.65 -22.32 -6.50
CA GLY A 115 33.28 -21.67 -7.74
C GLY A 115 32.49 -20.36 -7.57
N LYS A 116 33.23 -19.24 -7.58
CA LYS A 116 32.76 -17.84 -7.72
C LYS A 116 31.84 -17.29 -6.63
N HIS A 117 32.29 -16.21 -5.98
CA HIS A 117 31.50 -15.14 -5.33
C HIS A 117 30.13 -15.57 -4.76
N THR A 118 30.06 -16.70 -4.07
CA THR A 118 28.81 -17.12 -3.43
C THR A 118 28.92 -16.66 -1.98
N PRO A 119 28.18 -15.61 -1.58
CA PRO A 119 28.24 -15.11 -0.22
C PRO A 119 27.87 -16.25 0.74
N VAL A 120 28.77 -16.54 1.68
CA VAL A 120 28.49 -17.49 2.75
C VAL A 120 27.42 -16.85 3.64
N LYS A 121 26.28 -17.53 3.82
CA LYS A 121 25.28 -17.12 4.80
C LYS A 121 25.85 -17.35 6.19
N LEU A 122 26.21 -16.26 6.87
CA LEU A 122 26.59 -16.28 8.27
C LEU A 122 25.35 -16.65 9.10
N GLN A 123 25.23 -17.92 9.47
CA GLN A 123 24.33 -18.30 10.54
C GLN A 123 24.89 -17.74 11.84
N ALA A 124 24.01 -17.33 12.76
CA ALA A 124 24.37 -16.82 14.10
C ALA A 124 25.16 -17.83 14.97
N ASN A 125 25.45 -19.02 14.43
CA ASN A 125 26.16 -20.11 15.07
C ASN A 125 27.49 -20.47 14.38
N ILE A 126 27.97 -19.69 13.40
CA ILE A 126 29.33 -19.86 12.87
C ILE A 126 30.29 -19.23 13.88
N THR A 127 30.89 -20.10 14.69
CA THR A 127 31.84 -19.77 15.76
C THR A 127 33.25 -19.46 15.27
N ASN A 128 33.52 -19.42 13.96
CA ASN A 128 34.87 -19.20 13.45
C ASN A 128 34.95 -18.03 12.46
N VAL A 129 35.63 -16.97 12.91
CA VAL A 129 36.12 -15.84 12.11
C VAL A 129 36.85 -16.31 10.84
N CYS A 130 37.48 -17.49 10.89
CA CYS A 130 38.20 -18.10 9.78
C CYS A 130 37.33 -18.26 8.51
N THR A 131 36.05 -18.64 8.65
CA THR A 131 35.15 -18.86 7.50
C THR A 131 34.81 -17.58 6.74
N VAL A 132 34.72 -16.46 7.46
CA VAL A 132 34.44 -15.13 6.86
C VAL A 132 35.64 -14.64 6.08
N LEU A 133 36.85 -14.90 6.61
CA LEU A 133 38.10 -14.46 6.00
C LEU A 133 38.49 -15.32 4.77
N GLU A 134 38.20 -16.63 4.77
CA GLU A 134 38.56 -17.53 3.65
C GLU A 134 37.64 -17.38 2.41
N CYS A 135 36.36 -17.08 2.58
CA CYS A 135 35.41 -17.10 1.46
C CYS A 135 35.15 -15.72 0.79
N GLY A 136 35.96 -14.70 1.08
CA GLY A 136 35.96 -13.42 0.35
C GLY A 136 34.69 -12.57 0.49
N GLY A 137 33.97 -12.70 1.61
CA GLY A 137 32.75 -11.94 1.89
C GLY A 137 31.69 -12.76 2.62
N GLY A 138 30.77 -12.06 3.29
CA GLY A 138 29.71 -12.67 4.09
C GLY A 138 28.40 -11.88 4.01
N THR A 139 27.27 -12.59 4.14
CA THR A 139 25.97 -11.97 4.38
C THR A 139 25.48 -12.35 5.75
N MET A 140 25.28 -11.38 6.62
CA MET A 140 24.62 -11.54 7.91
C MET A 140 23.17 -11.07 7.78
N ASP A 141 22.24 -12.00 7.93
CA ASP A 141 20.80 -11.73 7.93
C ASP A 141 20.25 -11.86 9.35
N GLN A 142 20.06 -10.74 10.04
CA GLN A 142 19.46 -10.73 11.37
C GLN A 142 18.06 -10.15 11.34
N THR A 143 17.14 -10.80 12.06
CA THR A 143 15.80 -10.28 12.27
C THR A 143 15.75 -9.53 13.57
N ILE A 144 15.42 -8.24 13.50
CA ILE A 144 15.26 -7.42 14.70
C ILE A 144 13.88 -7.68 15.30
N PHE A 145 12.85 -7.68 14.45
CA PHE A 145 11.46 -7.84 14.89
C PHE A 145 10.64 -8.59 13.85
N HIS A 146 9.68 -9.37 14.34
CA HIS A 146 8.62 -9.95 13.56
C HIS A 146 7.30 -9.57 14.22
N HIS A 147 6.38 -9.05 13.41
CA HIS A 147 5.07 -8.64 13.88
C HIS A 147 4.00 -9.27 12.99
N SER A 148 3.09 -10.01 13.62
CA SER A 148 1.77 -10.31 13.09
C SER A 148 0.86 -9.09 13.23
N TYR A 149 -0.24 -9.13 12.49
CA TYR A 149 -1.24 -8.08 12.53
C TYR A 149 -1.86 -7.94 13.92
N TRP A 150 -2.28 -9.07 14.50
CA TRP A 150 -2.88 -9.12 15.83
C TRP A 150 -1.92 -8.65 16.93
N PHE A 151 -0.66 -9.08 16.87
CA PHE A 151 0.36 -8.67 17.84
C PHE A 151 0.60 -7.17 17.80
N SER A 152 0.65 -6.56 16.61
CA SER A 152 0.79 -5.11 16.46
C SER A 152 -0.36 -4.36 17.16
N ILE A 153 -1.61 -4.78 16.92
CA ILE A 153 -2.79 -4.20 17.60
C ILE A 153 -2.70 -4.40 19.12
N SER A 154 -2.39 -5.62 19.56
CA SER A 154 -2.29 -5.95 20.99
C SER A 154 -1.26 -5.09 21.69
N LYS A 155 -0.05 -4.95 21.11
CA LYS A 155 1.02 -4.11 21.68
C LYS A 155 0.63 -2.63 21.73
N MET A 156 0.05 -2.08 20.66
CA MET A 156 -0.45 -0.70 20.67
C MET A 156 -1.57 -0.49 21.70
N TRP A 157 -2.39 -1.51 21.96
CA TRP A 157 -3.47 -1.45 22.94
C TRP A 157 -2.99 -1.55 24.39
N MET A 158 -2.07 -2.48 24.65
CA MET A 158 -1.57 -2.83 25.99
C MET A 158 -0.43 -1.93 26.48
N GLN A 159 0.21 -1.14 25.62
CA GLN A 159 1.27 -0.25 26.05
C GLN A 159 0.77 0.75 27.11
N ASP A 160 1.41 0.74 28.28
CA ASP A 160 1.00 1.52 29.42
C ASP A 160 1.25 3.01 29.18
N ALA A 161 0.27 3.84 29.55
CA ALA A 161 0.38 5.29 29.41
C ALA A 161 1.43 5.92 30.35
N SER A 162 1.97 5.15 31.31
CA SER A 162 2.94 5.61 32.30
C SER A 162 4.29 6.02 31.71
N SER A 163 4.62 5.57 30.49
CA SER A 163 5.86 5.95 29.81
C SER A 163 5.77 7.31 29.09
N ASN A 164 4.58 7.91 28.97
CA ASN A 164 4.40 9.19 28.29
C ASN A 164 4.17 10.32 29.29
N HIS A 165 5.12 11.25 29.37
CA HIS A 165 5.03 12.46 30.20
C HIS A 165 3.85 13.38 29.86
N THR A 166 3.23 13.23 28.69
CA THR A 166 2.11 14.06 28.21
C THR A 166 0.73 13.56 28.67
N GLY A 167 0.63 12.35 29.26
CA GLY A 167 -0.63 11.76 29.73
C GLY A 167 -1.64 11.38 28.64
N PHE A 168 -1.37 11.71 27.37
CA PHE A 168 -2.18 11.32 26.21
C PHE A 168 -1.44 10.27 25.40
N TYR A 169 -1.96 9.04 25.39
CA TYR A 169 -1.39 7.93 24.63
C TYR A 169 -2.20 7.65 23.36
N PRO A 170 -1.76 8.14 22.19
CA PRO A 170 -2.53 8.06 20.95
C PRO A 170 -2.59 6.65 20.34
N ALA A 171 -1.78 5.69 20.82
CA ALA A 171 -1.73 4.37 20.18
C ALA A 171 -2.99 3.52 20.43
N ARG A 172 -3.75 3.76 21.52
CA ARG A 172 -5.04 3.08 21.73
C ARG A 172 -6.09 3.46 20.70
N PRO A 173 -6.34 4.75 20.41
CA PRO A 173 -7.15 5.15 19.26
C PRO A 173 -6.64 4.58 17.93
N ALA A 174 -5.32 4.58 17.70
CA ALA A 174 -4.74 4.00 16.48
C ALA A 174 -5.03 2.49 16.36
N ALA A 175 -4.80 1.72 17.42
CA ALA A 175 -5.12 0.31 17.50
C ALA A 175 -6.61 0.04 17.28
N GLY A 176 -7.49 0.86 17.88
CA GLY A 176 -8.93 0.78 17.68
C GLY A 176 -9.34 1.08 16.22
N ALA A 177 -8.71 2.06 15.59
CA ALA A 177 -8.94 2.39 14.18
C ALA A 177 -8.47 1.26 13.25
N LEU A 178 -7.27 0.70 13.49
CA LEU A 178 -6.73 -0.43 12.72
C LEU A 178 -7.61 -1.67 12.88
N PHE A 179 -7.98 -2.02 14.11
CA PHE A 179 -8.93 -3.11 14.36
C PHE A 179 -10.27 -2.88 13.66
N GLY A 180 -10.83 -1.68 13.78
CA GLY A 180 -12.10 -1.32 13.15
C GLY A 180 -12.05 -1.41 11.62
N PHE A 181 -11.13 -0.69 10.99
CA PHE A 181 -11.09 -0.50 9.54
C PHE A 181 -10.44 -1.65 8.77
N SER A 182 -9.59 -2.44 9.42
CA SER A 182 -8.79 -3.44 8.73
C SER A 182 -9.01 -4.86 9.23
N PHE A 183 -9.57 -5.04 10.44
CA PHE A 183 -10.00 -6.35 10.93
C PHE A 183 -11.49 -6.59 10.68
N VAL A 184 -12.35 -5.73 11.25
CA VAL A 184 -13.80 -5.92 11.22
C VAL A 184 -14.42 -5.44 9.91
N TRP A 185 -14.09 -4.21 9.51
CA TRP A 185 -14.74 -3.55 8.37
C TRP A 185 -14.60 -4.26 7.03
N PRO A 186 -13.43 -4.84 6.63
CA PRO A 186 -13.32 -5.49 5.33
C PRO A 186 -14.29 -6.67 5.18
N HIS A 187 -14.45 -7.46 6.26
CA HIS A 187 -15.40 -8.56 6.30
C HIS A 187 -16.85 -8.08 6.33
N LEU A 188 -17.16 -7.07 7.15
CA LEU A 188 -18.51 -6.50 7.19
C LEU A 188 -18.91 -5.92 5.83
N LYS A 189 -18.01 -5.20 5.17
CA LYS A 189 -18.21 -4.66 3.82
C LYS A 189 -18.53 -5.76 2.82
N LEU A 190 -17.72 -6.81 2.78
CA LEU A 190 -17.91 -7.93 1.85
C LEU A 190 -19.24 -8.65 2.10
N LEU A 191 -19.61 -8.86 3.36
CA LEU A 191 -20.90 -9.43 3.74
C LEU A 191 -22.07 -8.54 3.28
N LEU A 192 -22.01 -7.23 3.57
CA LEU A 192 -23.05 -6.28 3.18
C LEU A 192 -23.17 -6.17 1.66
N MET A 193 -22.04 -6.21 0.93
CA MET A 193 -22.02 -6.23 -0.52
C MET A 193 -22.67 -7.51 -1.08
N HIS A 194 -22.40 -8.66 -0.46
CA HIS A 194 -23.02 -9.94 -0.82
C HIS A 194 -24.53 -9.91 -0.59
N LEU A 195 -24.96 -9.42 0.58
CA LEU A 195 -26.38 -9.24 0.91
C LEU A 195 -27.06 -8.27 -0.07
N ALA A 196 -26.44 -7.14 -0.39
CA ALA A 196 -27.01 -6.17 -1.33
C ALA A 196 -27.20 -6.73 -2.75
N PHE A 197 -26.37 -7.70 -3.15
CA PHE A 197 -26.47 -8.40 -4.43
C PHE A 197 -27.63 -9.42 -4.47
N TYR A 198 -27.85 -10.15 -3.37
CA TYR A 198 -28.87 -11.20 -3.28
C TYR A 198 -30.24 -10.74 -2.77
N LEU A 199 -30.32 -9.62 -2.04
CA LEU A 199 -31.58 -9.10 -1.54
C LEU A 199 -32.34 -8.31 -2.62
N PRO A 200 -33.68 -8.36 -2.62
CA PRO A 200 -34.54 -7.61 -3.55
C PRO A 200 -34.64 -6.12 -3.16
N LEU A 201 -33.50 -5.44 -3.09
CA LEU A 201 -33.39 -4.02 -2.76
C LEU A 201 -33.84 -3.14 -3.93
N THR A 202 -34.39 -1.98 -3.62
CA THR A 202 -34.67 -0.95 -4.64
C THR A 202 -33.36 -0.45 -5.24
N ALA A 203 -33.40 -0.05 -6.51
CA ALA A 203 -32.22 0.45 -7.23
C ALA A 203 -31.57 1.64 -6.51
N HIS A 204 -32.37 2.56 -5.97
CA HIS A 204 -31.87 3.70 -5.18
C HIS A 204 -31.12 3.24 -3.92
N THR A 205 -31.71 2.35 -3.12
CA THR A 205 -31.10 1.85 -1.89
C THR A 205 -29.81 1.06 -2.18
N ARG A 206 -29.81 0.22 -3.22
CA ARG A 206 -28.62 -0.54 -3.64
C ARG A 206 -27.50 0.38 -4.10
N ARG A 207 -27.77 1.39 -4.93
CA ARG A 207 -26.76 2.37 -5.39
C ARG A 207 -26.16 3.13 -4.20
N ASN A 208 -27.00 3.64 -3.31
CA ASN A 208 -26.53 4.40 -2.15
C ASN A 208 -25.72 3.49 -1.20
N GLY A 209 -26.19 2.26 -0.97
CA GLY A 209 -25.48 1.26 -0.18
C GLY A 209 -24.11 0.93 -0.77
N ASN A 210 -24.05 0.60 -2.06
CA ASN A 210 -22.80 0.29 -2.76
C ASN A 210 -21.84 1.49 -2.79
N TYR A 211 -22.36 2.72 -2.95
CA TYR A 211 -21.54 3.93 -2.86
C TYR A 211 -20.87 4.05 -1.49
N TRP A 212 -21.61 3.91 -0.40
CA TRP A 212 -21.04 3.98 0.95
C TRP A 212 -20.09 2.83 1.25
N LEU A 213 -20.41 1.62 0.78
CA LEU A 213 -19.53 0.46 0.89
C LEU A 213 -18.23 0.65 0.11
N ALA A 214 -18.28 1.29 -1.06
CA ALA A 214 -17.08 1.63 -1.82
C ALA A 214 -16.27 2.74 -1.14
N PHE A 215 -16.92 3.83 -0.70
CA PHE A 215 -16.29 4.96 -0.02
C PHE A 215 -15.54 4.52 1.24
N TRP A 216 -16.24 3.89 2.18
CA TRP A 216 -15.62 3.36 3.40
C TRP A 216 -14.75 2.15 3.12
N GLY A 217 -15.03 1.42 2.04
CA GLY A 217 -14.24 0.27 1.62
C GLY A 217 -12.81 0.59 1.17
N LYS A 218 -12.46 1.86 0.97
CA LYS A 218 -11.08 2.30 0.78
C LYS A 218 -10.30 2.37 2.08
N TRP A 219 -10.97 2.58 3.20
CA TRP A 219 -10.32 2.70 4.51
C TRP A 219 -9.69 1.41 4.99
N SER A 220 -10.10 0.26 4.43
CA SER A 220 -9.37 -0.98 4.62
C SER A 220 -7.94 -0.90 4.07
N LEU A 221 -7.63 0.00 3.12
CA LEU A 221 -6.28 0.21 2.60
C LEU A 221 -5.36 0.97 3.59
N ALA A 222 -5.87 1.43 4.74
CA ALA A 222 -5.07 2.18 5.72
C ALA A 222 -3.79 1.46 6.08
N ASP A 223 -3.85 0.16 6.35
CA ASP A 223 -2.68 -0.63 6.71
C ASP A 223 -1.69 -0.77 5.57
N ALA A 224 -2.18 -1.00 4.35
CA ALA A 224 -1.30 -1.14 3.19
C ALA A 224 -0.54 0.15 2.92
N LEU A 225 -1.18 1.31 3.09
CA LEU A 225 -0.51 2.60 2.96
C LEU A 225 0.43 2.91 4.13
N VAL A 226 0.03 2.59 5.37
CA VAL A 226 0.90 2.69 6.54
C VAL A 226 2.13 1.79 6.34
N MET A 227 1.96 0.59 5.79
CA MET A 227 3.07 -0.31 5.44
C MET A 227 3.94 0.23 4.30
N CYS A 228 3.37 0.80 3.24
CA CYS A 228 4.13 1.50 2.19
C CYS A 228 4.98 2.64 2.82
N CYS A 229 4.43 3.39 3.78
CA CYS A 229 5.19 4.40 4.52
C CYS A 229 6.28 3.77 5.40
N LEU A 230 5.99 2.65 6.06
CA LEU A 230 6.94 1.96 6.92
C LEU A 230 8.14 1.41 6.17
N ILE A 231 7.92 0.89 4.97
CA ILE A 231 9.02 0.49 4.09
C ILE A 231 9.88 1.71 3.78
N GLY A 232 9.27 2.87 3.50
CA GLY A 232 10.01 4.13 3.36
C GLY A 232 10.79 4.50 4.62
N LEU A 233 10.18 4.37 5.81
CA LEU A 233 10.82 4.70 7.08
C LEU A 233 12.01 3.79 7.39
N PHE A 234 11.86 2.49 7.17
CA PHE A 234 12.86 1.49 7.49
C PHE A 234 13.85 1.19 6.38
N ASN A 235 13.70 1.76 5.17
CA ASN A 235 14.72 1.67 4.12
C ASN A 235 15.92 2.55 4.51
N LEU A 236 16.73 2.05 5.44
CA LEU A 236 17.98 2.65 5.87
C LEU A 236 19.11 1.85 5.24
N THR A 237 19.77 2.46 4.27
CA THR A 237 20.95 1.90 3.62
C THR A 237 22.16 2.66 4.12
N ILE A 238 23.10 1.92 4.69
CA ILE A 238 24.42 2.37 5.06
C ILE A 238 25.38 1.75 4.06
N ASP A 239 26.11 2.60 3.37
CA ASP A 239 27.20 2.23 2.50
C ASP A 239 28.45 2.84 3.11
N MET A 240 29.35 1.99 3.60
CA MET A 240 30.58 2.40 4.27
C MET A 240 31.74 1.56 3.76
N ASP A 241 32.90 2.20 3.57
CA ASP A 241 34.15 1.47 3.39
C ASP A 241 34.49 0.73 4.70
N LEU A 242 34.92 -0.52 4.59
CA LEU A 242 35.45 -1.31 5.70
C LEU A 242 36.53 -0.56 6.47
N VAL A 243 37.34 0.27 5.80
CA VAL A 243 38.36 1.10 6.45
C VAL A 243 37.73 2.12 7.39
N ASP A 244 36.61 2.74 7.01
CA ASP A 244 35.87 3.69 7.85
C ASP A 244 35.19 2.99 9.03
N VAL A 245 34.59 1.82 8.78
CA VAL A 245 34.03 0.95 9.83
C VAL A 245 35.14 0.54 10.81
N TRP A 246 36.31 0.17 10.31
CA TRP A 246 37.46 -0.21 11.13
C TRP A 246 37.93 0.97 11.98
N ASN A 247 38.18 2.13 11.36
CA ASN A 247 38.59 3.33 12.07
C ASN A 247 37.59 3.73 13.16
N TYR A 248 36.30 3.41 12.95
CA TYR A 248 35.23 3.60 13.92
C TYR A 248 35.30 2.63 15.11
N PHE A 249 35.40 1.32 14.85
CA PHE A 249 35.29 0.29 15.89
C PHE A 249 36.63 -0.12 16.51
N HIS A 250 37.79 0.27 15.96
CA HIS A 250 39.09 -0.24 16.40
C HIS A 250 39.38 0.03 17.88
N ARG A 251 38.77 1.07 18.48
CA ARG A 251 39.01 1.44 19.89
C ARG A 251 38.30 0.50 20.84
N ASP A 252 37.16 -0.03 20.41
CA ASP A 252 36.28 -0.87 21.23
C ASP A 252 36.37 -2.35 20.84
N ILE A 253 37.01 -2.68 19.72
CA ILE A 253 37.17 -4.06 19.22
C ILE A 253 37.83 -4.98 20.23
N ASP A 254 38.85 -4.50 20.95
CA ASP A 254 39.54 -5.33 21.95
C ASP A 254 38.57 -5.69 23.09
N ALA A 255 37.75 -4.73 23.54
CA ALA A 255 36.77 -4.93 24.60
C ALA A 255 35.57 -5.80 24.15
N LEU A 256 35.05 -5.55 22.94
CA LEU A 256 33.96 -6.33 22.33
C LEU A 256 34.39 -7.77 22.08
N CYS A 257 35.57 -7.96 21.50
CA CYS A 257 36.16 -9.28 21.26
C CYS A 257 36.34 -10.03 22.59
N HIS A 258 36.88 -9.37 23.62
CA HIS A 258 37.11 -10.02 24.91
C HIS A 258 35.79 -10.44 25.58
N SER A 259 34.76 -9.58 25.52
CA SER A 259 33.41 -9.89 26.02
C SER A 259 32.81 -11.12 25.32
N GLU A 260 32.84 -11.15 23.98
CA GLU A 260 32.27 -12.27 23.22
C GLU A 260 33.08 -13.56 23.37
N CYS A 261 34.41 -13.47 23.36
CA CYS A 261 35.28 -14.61 23.62
C CYS A 261 35.01 -15.23 24.99
N THR A 262 34.84 -14.41 26.03
CA THR A 262 34.48 -14.87 27.37
C THR A 262 33.09 -15.51 27.40
N ARG A 263 32.13 -14.96 26.66
CA ARG A 263 30.78 -15.54 26.53
C ARG A 263 30.82 -16.92 25.87
N LEU A 264 31.59 -17.08 24.81
CA LEU A 264 31.77 -18.36 24.11
C LEU A 264 32.43 -19.40 25.02
N LEU A 265 33.48 -19.03 25.74
CA LEU A 265 34.13 -19.88 26.74
C LEU A 265 33.14 -20.39 27.80
N ASN A 266 32.30 -19.49 28.33
CA ASN A 266 31.31 -19.87 29.35
C ASN A 266 30.19 -20.77 28.80
N SER A 267 29.89 -20.66 27.50
CA SER A 267 28.85 -21.49 26.84
C SER A 267 29.33 -22.88 26.44
N THR A 268 30.64 -23.07 26.25
CA THR A 268 31.23 -24.34 25.80
C THR A 268 31.89 -25.06 26.97
N ALA A 269 31.08 -25.77 27.77
CA ALA A 269 31.57 -26.61 28.86
C ALA A 269 32.46 -27.73 28.31
N GLY A 270 33.78 -27.58 28.40
CA GLY A 270 34.77 -28.62 28.06
C GLY A 270 35.78 -28.28 26.97
N SER A 271 35.78 -27.07 26.40
CA SER A 271 36.86 -26.67 25.47
C SER A 271 38.17 -26.34 26.20
N PRO A 272 39.34 -26.61 25.59
CA PRO A 272 40.64 -26.17 26.11
C PRO A 272 40.65 -24.65 26.31
N SER A 273 41.44 -24.18 27.30
CA SER A 273 41.52 -22.77 27.70
C SER A 273 41.93 -21.87 26.52
N LEU A 274 40.94 -21.26 25.86
CA LEU A 274 41.18 -20.25 24.84
C LEU A 274 41.67 -18.97 25.54
N ASP A 275 42.88 -18.51 25.24
CA ASP A 275 43.38 -17.24 25.76
C ASP A 275 42.74 -16.08 24.98
N CYS A 276 41.63 -15.55 25.51
CA CYS A 276 40.91 -14.45 24.89
C CYS A 276 41.75 -13.19 24.71
N ASN A 277 42.75 -12.95 25.57
CA ASN A 277 43.63 -11.79 25.39
C ASN A 277 44.51 -11.97 24.16
N HIS A 278 45.12 -13.14 24.01
CA HIS A 278 45.97 -13.44 22.86
C HIS A 278 45.15 -13.42 21.55
N THR A 279 43.97 -14.07 21.55
CA THR A 279 43.10 -14.13 20.37
C THR A 279 42.63 -12.74 19.93
N CYS A 280 42.18 -11.91 20.87
CA CYS A 280 41.70 -10.56 20.55
C CYS A 280 42.83 -9.62 20.14
N ALA A 281 44.00 -9.69 20.80
CA ALA A 281 45.17 -8.90 20.39
C ALA A 281 45.65 -9.29 18.98
N THR A 282 45.66 -10.59 18.67
CA THR A 282 46.01 -11.10 17.33
C THR A 282 45.02 -10.61 16.30
N LEU A 283 43.71 -10.76 16.54
CA LEU A 283 42.66 -10.27 15.66
C LEU A 283 42.77 -8.76 15.40
N SER A 284 42.97 -7.98 16.47
CA SER A 284 43.17 -6.53 16.39
C SER A 284 44.39 -6.17 15.55
N SER A 285 45.51 -6.88 15.72
CA SER A 285 46.73 -6.64 14.95
C SER A 285 46.58 -6.95 13.45
N VAL A 286 45.90 -8.07 13.12
CA VAL A 286 45.63 -8.48 11.74
C VAL A 286 44.72 -7.47 11.06
N LEU A 287 43.64 -7.08 11.74
CA LEU A 287 42.69 -6.11 11.19
C LEU A 287 43.30 -4.71 11.06
N ARG A 288 44.19 -4.28 11.97
CA ARG A 288 44.97 -3.04 11.76
C ARG A 288 45.84 -3.14 10.51
N LEU A 289 46.57 -4.24 10.34
CA LEU A 289 47.45 -4.41 9.19
C LEU A 289 46.67 -4.41 7.86
N ALA A 290 45.50 -5.06 7.87
CA ALA A 290 44.57 -5.10 6.76
C ALA A 290 44.01 -3.70 6.44
N ALA A 291 43.46 -3.01 7.44
CA ALA A 291 42.78 -1.72 7.25
C ALA A 291 43.72 -0.57 6.84
N PHE A 292 44.99 -0.60 7.25
CA PHE A 292 45.95 0.46 6.90
C PHE A 292 46.70 0.23 5.59
N ASN A 293 46.53 -0.93 4.95
CA ASN A 293 47.15 -1.22 3.66
C ASN A 293 46.11 -1.20 2.53
N HIS A 294 45.81 -0.02 2.00
CA HIS A 294 44.89 0.16 0.86
C HIS A 294 45.26 -0.69 -0.37
N ALA A 295 46.52 -1.10 -0.52
CA ALA A 295 46.92 -2.01 -1.60
C ALA A 295 46.42 -3.45 -1.38
N ALA A 296 46.23 -3.87 -0.12
CA ALA A 296 45.81 -5.21 0.25
C ALA A 296 44.27 -5.39 0.23
N LEU A 297 43.51 -4.30 0.31
CA LEU A 297 42.05 -4.24 0.19
C LEU A 297 41.67 -3.15 -0.84
N PRO A 298 41.85 -3.42 -2.14
CA PRO A 298 41.55 -2.43 -3.19
C PRO A 298 40.06 -2.08 -3.31
N SER A 299 39.17 -2.95 -2.79
CA SER A 299 37.75 -2.68 -2.65
C SER A 299 37.22 -3.44 -1.43
N SER A 300 36.64 -2.72 -0.46
CA SER A 300 36.07 -3.30 0.74
C SER A 300 34.83 -2.51 1.15
N ASP A 301 33.69 -2.94 0.64
CA ASP A 301 32.43 -2.25 0.87
C ASP A 301 31.59 -3.04 1.89
N ILE A 302 31.18 -2.36 2.95
CA ILE A 302 30.17 -2.86 3.88
C ILE A 302 28.86 -2.16 3.55
N PHE A 303 27.91 -2.95 3.05
CA PHE A 303 26.54 -2.54 2.84
C PHE A 303 25.69 -3.06 3.99
N VAL A 304 25.35 -2.19 4.96
CA VAL A 304 24.35 -2.53 5.98
C VAL A 304 23.00 -1.96 5.55
N ASN A 305 22.01 -2.83 5.47
CA ASN A 305 20.70 -2.46 4.99
C ASN A 305 19.67 -2.92 6.00
N LEU A 306 19.01 -1.96 6.64
CA LEU A 306 17.77 -2.24 7.35
C LEU A 306 16.66 -2.20 6.32
N ARG A 307 15.88 -3.27 6.21
CA ARG A 307 14.69 -3.32 5.37
C ARG A 307 13.57 -4.05 6.06
N VAL A 308 12.36 -3.72 5.64
CA VAL A 308 11.18 -4.51 5.95
C VAL A 308 11.05 -5.62 4.91
N SER A 309 10.98 -6.87 5.36
CA SER A 309 10.76 -8.07 4.55
C SER A 309 9.55 -8.86 5.09
N GLY A 310 9.22 -9.99 4.46
CA GLY A 310 8.18 -10.90 4.96
C GLY A 310 6.74 -10.38 4.80
N LEU A 311 6.47 -9.57 3.79
CA LEU A 311 5.19 -8.87 3.57
C LEU A 311 4.07 -9.76 2.98
N ILE A 312 4.13 -11.08 3.18
CA ILE A 312 3.20 -12.04 2.55
C ILE A 312 1.75 -11.74 2.95
N ALA A 313 1.49 -11.44 4.23
CA ALA A 313 0.16 -11.03 4.66
C ALA A 313 -0.30 -9.75 3.97
N MET A 314 0.62 -8.80 3.74
CA MET A 314 0.30 -7.54 3.07
C MET A 314 -0.03 -7.74 1.58
N TYR A 315 0.61 -8.69 0.89
CA TYR A 315 0.22 -9.03 -0.48
C TYR A 315 -1.18 -9.63 -0.54
N ALA A 316 -1.49 -10.57 0.35
CA ALA A 316 -2.84 -11.14 0.45
C ALA A 316 -3.87 -10.06 0.76
N PHE A 317 -3.53 -9.13 1.65
CA PHE A 317 -4.37 -7.99 2.00
C PHE A 317 -4.61 -7.06 0.80
N CYS A 318 -3.57 -6.68 0.05
CA CYS A 318 -3.69 -5.89 -1.18
C CYS A 318 -4.57 -6.59 -2.23
N ALA A 319 -4.39 -7.90 -2.41
CA ALA A 319 -5.21 -8.71 -3.31
C ALA A 319 -6.68 -8.72 -2.88
N ALA A 320 -6.95 -8.88 -1.59
CA ALA A 320 -8.30 -8.84 -1.03
C ALA A 320 -8.98 -7.49 -1.28
N VAL A 321 -8.26 -6.37 -1.09
CA VAL A 321 -8.77 -5.02 -1.35
C VAL A 321 -9.08 -4.83 -2.84
N LEU A 322 -8.17 -5.22 -3.74
CA LEU A 322 -8.38 -5.11 -5.19
C LEU A 322 -9.56 -5.96 -5.66
N ILE A 323 -9.68 -7.21 -5.20
CA ILE A 323 -10.82 -8.07 -5.51
C ILE A 323 -12.12 -7.47 -4.97
N SER A 324 -12.12 -6.98 -3.72
CA SER A 324 -13.28 -6.37 -3.07
C SER A 324 -13.80 -5.16 -3.84
N LEU A 325 -12.92 -4.23 -4.22
CA LEU A 325 -13.30 -3.00 -4.92
C LEU A 325 -13.68 -3.27 -6.38
N THR A 326 -12.96 -4.15 -7.08
CA THR A 326 -13.30 -4.56 -8.45
C THR A 326 -14.65 -5.28 -8.49
N THR A 327 -14.94 -6.12 -7.51
CA THR A 327 -16.26 -6.77 -7.38
C THR A 327 -17.36 -5.75 -7.12
N GLY A 328 -17.09 -4.73 -6.30
CA GLY A 328 -18.02 -3.61 -6.10
C GLY A 328 -18.32 -2.85 -7.40
N VAL A 329 -17.29 -2.54 -8.20
CA VAL A 329 -17.44 -1.93 -9.53
C VAL A 329 -18.27 -2.81 -10.46
N LEU A 330 -18.00 -4.13 -10.49
CA LEU A 330 -18.75 -5.07 -11.32
C LEU A 330 -20.23 -5.12 -10.95
N ILE A 331 -20.55 -5.17 -9.65
CA ILE A 331 -21.94 -5.14 -9.16
C ILE A 331 -22.63 -3.83 -9.56
N GLU A 332 -21.93 -2.70 -9.47
CA GLU A 332 -22.48 -1.41 -9.89
C GLU A 332 -22.72 -1.36 -11.41
N ASN A 333 -21.78 -1.83 -12.23
CA ASN A 333 -21.96 -1.88 -13.69
C ASN A 333 -23.14 -2.76 -14.10
N LEU A 334 -23.30 -3.94 -13.48
CA LEU A 334 -24.46 -4.81 -13.71
C LEU A 334 -25.78 -4.15 -13.29
N ASP A 335 -25.78 -3.36 -12.22
CA ASP A 335 -26.95 -2.61 -11.80
C ASP A 335 -27.31 -1.51 -12.80
N GLU A 336 -26.32 -0.85 -13.40
CA GLU A 336 -26.51 0.19 -14.40
C GLU A 336 -27.02 -0.37 -15.73
N GLU A 337 -26.43 -1.45 -16.25
CA GLU A 337 -26.89 -2.13 -17.47
C GLU A 337 -28.37 -2.52 -17.38
N ARG A 338 -28.80 -3.04 -16.21
CA ARG A 338 -30.20 -3.40 -15.99
C ARG A 338 -31.14 -2.19 -15.99
N ARG A 339 -30.68 -1.02 -15.54
CA ARG A 339 -31.49 0.21 -15.61
C ARG A 339 -31.61 0.70 -17.03
N GLU A 340 -30.54 0.62 -17.82
CA GLU A 340 -30.54 0.98 -19.23
C GLU A 340 -31.52 0.08 -20.02
N GLU A 341 -31.53 -1.22 -19.73
CA GLU A 341 -32.52 -2.16 -20.28
C GLU A 341 -33.96 -1.83 -19.85
N GLU A 342 -34.20 -1.51 -18.58
CA GLU A 342 -35.55 -1.16 -18.09
C GLU A 342 -36.06 0.20 -18.59
N ALA A 343 -35.15 1.14 -18.85
CA ALA A 343 -35.46 2.46 -19.39
C ALA A 343 -35.74 2.41 -20.90
N THR A 344 -35.21 1.40 -21.59
CA THR A 344 -35.52 1.18 -23.00
C THR A 344 -36.96 0.68 -23.12
N PRO A 345 -37.88 1.46 -23.72
CA PRO A 345 -39.25 1.00 -23.89
C PRO A 345 -39.24 -0.32 -24.66
N PRO A 346 -40.13 -1.28 -24.33
CA PRO A 346 -40.23 -2.50 -25.12
C PRO A 346 -40.43 -2.09 -26.58
N PRO A 347 -39.81 -2.81 -27.54
CA PRO A 347 -40.07 -2.54 -28.94
C PRO A 347 -41.58 -2.48 -29.14
N PRO A 348 -42.09 -1.51 -29.93
CA PRO A 348 -43.52 -1.46 -30.21
C PRO A 348 -43.93 -2.87 -30.62
N PRO A 349 -45.04 -3.40 -30.07
CA PRO A 349 -45.49 -4.74 -30.41
C PRO A 349 -45.46 -4.79 -31.93
N LEU A 350 -44.65 -5.71 -32.50
CA LEU A 350 -44.60 -5.90 -33.94
C LEU A 350 -46.05 -5.99 -34.34
N GLU A 351 -46.58 -4.97 -35.02
CA GLU A 351 -47.95 -5.01 -35.49
C GLU A 351 -48.02 -6.30 -36.27
N ALA A 352 -48.72 -7.29 -35.70
CA ALA A 352 -48.85 -8.59 -36.31
C ALA A 352 -49.23 -8.27 -37.75
N PRO A 353 -48.43 -8.67 -38.75
CA PRO A 353 -48.67 -8.25 -40.10
C PRO A 353 -50.14 -8.52 -40.36
N LEU A 354 -50.90 -7.47 -40.70
CA LEU A 354 -52.30 -7.55 -41.10
C LEU A 354 -52.41 -8.32 -42.44
N ALA A 355 -51.57 -9.32 -42.67
CA ALA A 355 -51.56 -10.31 -43.71
C ALA A 355 -52.62 -11.39 -43.43
N ALA A 356 -53.85 -10.94 -43.21
CA ALA A 356 -55.05 -11.76 -43.37
C ALA A 356 -56.27 -10.88 -43.71
N ARG A 357 -56.07 -9.70 -44.32
CA ARG A 357 -57.12 -9.07 -45.12
C ARG A 357 -56.82 -9.35 -46.58
N GLU A 358 -57.59 -10.31 -47.10
CA GLU A 358 -57.75 -10.69 -48.50
C GLU A 358 -57.45 -9.53 -49.46
N PHE A 359 -56.34 -9.65 -50.19
CA PHE A 359 -56.19 -9.03 -51.50
C PHE A 359 -56.04 -10.16 -52.51
N GLU A 360 -57.13 -10.90 -52.70
CA GLU A 360 -57.33 -11.60 -53.97
C GLU A 360 -57.61 -10.53 -55.02
N GLY A 361 -56.65 -10.33 -55.92
CA GLY A 361 -56.93 -9.66 -57.18
C GLY A 361 -55.79 -8.82 -57.71
N VAL A 362 -55.24 -9.31 -58.84
CA VAL A 362 -54.49 -8.54 -59.85
C VAL A 362 -53.06 -8.20 -59.39
N GLY A 363 -52.03 -8.97 -59.75
CA GLY A 363 -51.68 -9.31 -61.12
C GLY A 363 -50.91 -8.15 -61.75
N THR A 364 -49.65 -8.42 -62.11
CA THR A 364 -48.82 -7.71 -63.11
C THR A 364 -47.80 -6.68 -62.60
N LEU A 365 -46.52 -7.10 -62.69
CA LEU A 365 -45.31 -6.36 -63.08
C LEU A 365 -45.11 -4.92 -62.57
N LEU A 366 -44.04 -4.68 -61.81
CA LEU A 366 -42.95 -3.81 -62.28
C LEU A 366 -41.70 -3.96 -61.41
N SER A 367 -40.61 -4.35 -62.07
CA SER A 367 -39.23 -4.13 -61.66
C SER A 367 -38.93 -2.64 -61.76
N THR A 368 -38.69 -1.93 -60.65
CA THR A 368 -38.00 -0.63 -60.69
C THR A 368 -37.24 -0.35 -59.40
N ALA A 369 -35.95 -0.04 -59.59
CA ALA A 369 -35.08 0.80 -58.77
C ALA A 369 -34.81 0.35 -57.32
N ALA A 370 -33.64 -0.24 -57.12
CA ALA A 370 -32.89 -0.04 -55.89
C ALA A 370 -32.63 1.47 -55.74
N GLU A 371 -33.50 2.17 -55.01
CA GLU A 371 -33.24 3.53 -54.57
C GLU A 371 -32.05 3.49 -53.61
N ASP A 372 -31.02 4.27 -53.94
CA ASP A 372 -29.92 4.64 -53.05
C ASP A 372 -30.51 5.13 -51.72
N GLU A 373 -30.47 4.29 -50.68
CA GLU A 373 -30.70 4.78 -49.33
C GLU A 373 -29.67 5.88 -49.05
N PRO A 374 -30.10 7.12 -48.75
CA PRO A 374 -29.17 8.18 -48.42
C PRO A 374 -28.30 7.72 -47.25
N PRO A 375 -26.97 7.92 -47.31
CA PRO A 375 -26.07 7.44 -46.27
C PRO A 375 -26.60 7.93 -44.92
N PRO A 376 -26.64 7.05 -43.90
CA PRO A 376 -27.21 7.40 -42.61
C PRO A 376 -26.61 8.73 -42.14
N PRO A 377 -27.44 9.67 -41.67
CA PRO A 377 -26.98 11.02 -41.37
C PRO A 377 -25.76 10.93 -40.47
N LEU A 378 -24.64 11.48 -40.96
CA LEU A 378 -23.36 11.55 -40.28
C LEU A 378 -23.60 11.88 -38.81
N VAL A 379 -23.34 10.91 -37.92
CA VAL A 379 -23.60 11.01 -36.49
C VAL A 379 -22.94 12.28 -35.97
N ARG A 380 -23.75 13.33 -35.79
CA ARG A 380 -23.25 14.67 -35.46
C ARG A 380 -22.58 14.58 -34.10
N ARG A 381 -21.25 14.63 -34.08
CA ARG A 381 -20.47 14.72 -32.83
C ARG A 381 -20.72 16.10 -32.24
N VAL A 382 -21.56 16.17 -31.22
CA VAL A 382 -21.91 17.42 -30.54
C VAL A 382 -21.19 17.44 -29.20
N SER A 383 -20.31 18.42 -28.98
CA SER A 383 -19.66 18.60 -27.69
C SER A 383 -20.70 18.89 -26.60
N LEU A 384 -20.41 18.51 -25.35
CA LEU A 384 -21.27 18.81 -24.21
C LEU A 384 -21.49 20.34 -24.09
N LEU A 385 -20.43 21.10 -24.39
CA LEU A 385 -20.42 22.56 -24.57
C LEU A 385 -21.53 23.08 -25.50
N THR A 386 -21.73 22.43 -26.65
CA THR A 386 -22.72 22.84 -27.65
C THR A 386 -24.16 22.54 -27.20
N ARG A 387 -24.37 21.48 -26.40
CA ARG A 387 -25.69 21.12 -25.85
C ARG A 387 -26.11 22.01 -24.69
N VAL A 388 -25.19 22.21 -23.76
CA VAL A 388 -25.36 23.12 -22.62
C VAL A 388 -25.70 24.53 -23.14
N HIS A 389 -25.11 24.92 -24.28
CA HIS A 389 -25.44 26.14 -25.01
C HIS A 389 -26.90 26.24 -25.46
N ALA A 390 -27.45 25.15 -25.99
CA ALA A 390 -28.75 25.17 -26.64
C ALA A 390 -29.91 25.19 -25.64
N ARG A 391 -29.67 24.80 -24.38
CA ARG A 391 -30.74 24.53 -23.42
C ARG A 391 -31.10 25.70 -22.50
N ASP A 392 -30.14 26.45 -21.97
CA ASP A 392 -30.38 27.31 -20.78
C ASP A 392 -29.88 28.76 -20.86
N GLY A 393 -29.52 29.28 -22.04
CA GLY A 393 -29.03 30.66 -22.17
C GLY A 393 -27.73 30.93 -21.38
N GLY A 394 -27.32 32.20 -21.28
CA GLY A 394 -25.97 32.61 -20.84
C GLY A 394 -25.49 32.09 -19.47
N SER A 395 -26.40 31.74 -18.55
CA SER A 395 -26.09 31.23 -17.20
C SER A 395 -25.27 29.93 -17.24
N SER A 396 -25.52 29.07 -18.24
CA SER A 396 -24.90 27.75 -18.33
C SER A 396 -23.40 27.78 -18.63
N ARG A 397 -22.92 28.84 -19.31
CA ARG A 397 -21.48 29.04 -19.60
C ARG A 397 -20.68 29.29 -18.33
N SER A 398 -21.23 30.09 -17.41
CA SER A 398 -20.57 30.42 -16.15
C SER A 398 -20.37 29.18 -15.28
N TRP A 399 -21.36 28.28 -15.21
CA TRP A 399 -21.26 27.04 -14.46
C TRP A 399 -20.21 26.08 -15.01
N LEU A 400 -20.15 25.91 -16.34
CA LEU A 400 -19.13 25.07 -16.96
C LEU A 400 -17.71 25.58 -16.67
N LEU A 401 -17.50 26.90 -16.72
CA LEU A 401 -16.22 27.52 -16.39
C LEU A 401 -15.83 27.25 -14.93
N VAL A 402 -16.76 27.44 -13.99
CA VAL A 402 -16.55 27.16 -12.56
C VAL A 402 -16.15 25.69 -12.35
N HIS A 403 -16.88 24.75 -12.94
CA HIS A 403 -16.57 23.32 -12.82
C HIS A 403 -15.24 22.94 -13.47
N THR A 404 -14.90 23.56 -14.60
CA THR A 404 -13.58 23.36 -15.22
C THR A 404 -12.47 23.84 -14.28
N VAL A 405 -12.58 25.06 -13.74
CA VAL A 405 -11.57 25.61 -12.83
C VAL A 405 -11.41 24.73 -11.60
N LEU A 406 -12.50 24.23 -11.02
CA LEU A 406 -12.46 23.32 -9.87
C LEU A 406 -11.72 22.01 -10.20
N VAL A 407 -12.05 21.36 -11.32
CA VAL A 407 -11.39 20.09 -11.72
C VAL A 407 -9.93 20.32 -12.10
N SER A 408 -9.60 21.42 -12.76
CA SER A 408 -8.21 21.81 -13.06
C SER A 408 -7.42 22.07 -11.77
N ALA A 409 -8.00 22.78 -10.80
CA ALA A 409 -7.39 22.98 -9.49
C ALA A 409 -7.16 21.66 -8.76
N GLN A 410 -8.13 20.75 -8.79
CA GLN A 410 -7.99 19.39 -8.24
C GLN A 410 -6.80 18.66 -8.88
N PHE A 411 -6.67 18.71 -10.22
CA PHE A 411 -5.59 18.07 -10.94
C PHE A 411 -4.22 18.65 -10.54
N ILE A 412 -4.08 19.97 -10.54
CA ILE A 412 -2.83 20.65 -10.19
C ILE A 412 -2.45 20.31 -8.74
N LEU A 413 -3.38 20.39 -7.80
CA LEU A 413 -3.13 20.05 -6.39
C LEU A 413 -2.77 18.57 -6.22
N ALA A 414 -3.39 17.66 -6.97
CA ALA A 414 -3.02 16.25 -6.95
C ALA A 414 -1.59 16.02 -7.47
N VAL A 415 -1.19 16.69 -8.55
CA VAL A 415 0.19 16.65 -9.06
C VAL A 415 1.18 17.21 -8.03
N CYS A 416 0.85 18.33 -7.38
CA CYS A 416 1.67 18.88 -6.29
C CYS A 416 1.78 17.90 -5.11
N ALA A 417 0.67 17.32 -4.65
CA ALA A 417 0.66 16.35 -3.56
C ALA A 417 1.52 15.10 -3.87
N LEU A 418 1.60 14.70 -5.14
CA LEU A 418 2.42 13.57 -5.59
C LEU A 418 3.91 13.86 -5.60
N TYR A 419 4.30 15.09 -5.95
CA TYR A 419 5.70 15.48 -6.15
C TYR A 419 6.35 15.99 -4.87
N PHE A 420 5.63 16.78 -4.06
CA PHE A 420 6.18 17.31 -2.82
C PHE A 420 6.25 16.22 -1.73
N PRO A 421 7.26 16.28 -0.82
CA PRO A 421 7.35 15.34 0.28
C PRO A 421 6.09 15.36 1.13
N ILE A 422 5.47 14.21 1.33
CA ILE A 422 4.29 14.06 2.18
C ILE A 422 4.69 14.02 3.66
N PHE A 423 5.81 13.41 3.99
CA PHE A 423 6.40 13.49 5.32
C PHE A 423 7.92 13.55 5.25
N THR A 424 8.53 13.99 6.35
CA THR A 424 9.96 13.85 6.61
C THR A 424 10.18 12.79 7.68
N ARG A 425 11.19 11.96 7.47
CA ARG A 425 11.72 11.03 8.48
C ARG A 425 12.86 11.75 9.17
N ASN A 426 12.79 11.82 10.50
CA ASN A 426 13.87 12.30 11.33
C ASN A 426 14.35 11.12 12.20
N VAL A 427 15.63 10.76 12.13
CA VAL A 427 16.20 9.68 12.96
C VAL A 427 17.01 10.31 14.09
N GLY A 428 16.57 10.09 15.31
CA GLY A 428 17.17 10.57 16.54
C GLY A 428 17.55 9.44 17.50
N GLY A 429 17.68 9.79 18.78
CA GLY A 429 18.23 8.92 19.83
C GLY A 429 19.76 8.78 19.75
N GLY A 430 20.34 8.12 20.74
CA GLY A 430 21.80 8.00 20.86
C GLY A 430 22.48 7.40 19.61
N ILE A 431 21.86 6.41 18.95
CA ILE A 431 22.37 5.83 17.70
C ILE A 431 22.20 6.79 16.52
N GLY A 432 21.04 7.43 16.39
CA GLY A 432 20.77 8.37 15.31
C GLY A 432 21.73 9.54 15.30
N TYR A 433 21.93 10.18 16.47
CA TYR A 433 22.88 11.28 16.61
C TYR A 433 24.33 10.81 16.44
N ALA A 434 24.69 9.63 16.95
CA ALA A 434 26.02 9.08 16.74
C ALA A 434 26.37 8.88 15.27
N LEU A 435 25.41 8.40 14.48
CA LEU A 435 25.61 8.20 13.04
C LEU A 435 25.65 9.55 12.30
N GLN A 436 24.80 10.51 12.71
CA GLN A 436 24.78 11.85 12.13
C GLN A 436 26.10 12.62 12.38
N ASP A 437 26.66 12.52 13.58
CA ASP A 437 27.97 13.11 13.93
C ASP A 437 29.12 12.55 13.11
N ARG A 438 28.91 11.40 12.46
CA ARG A 438 29.87 10.78 11.52
C ARG A 438 29.53 11.03 10.05
N GLY A 439 28.58 11.93 9.77
CA GLY A 439 28.17 12.28 8.41
C GLY A 439 27.19 11.29 7.79
N ILE A 440 26.68 10.31 8.54
CA ILE A 440 25.65 9.37 8.07
C ILE A 440 24.29 9.92 8.49
N ASP A 441 23.64 10.63 7.57
CA ASP A 441 22.32 11.20 7.82
C ASP A 441 21.22 10.27 7.29
N PHE A 442 20.42 9.71 8.21
CA PHE A 442 19.23 8.94 7.84
C PHE A 442 17.97 9.79 7.71
N ASN A 443 18.05 11.11 7.90
CA ASN A 443 16.91 11.96 7.66
C ASN A 443 16.50 11.87 6.18
N GLY A 444 15.21 11.94 5.91
CA GLY A 444 14.70 11.69 4.56
C GLY A 444 13.41 12.42 4.27
N HIS A 445 13.19 12.73 3.00
CA HIS A 445 11.97 13.34 2.50
C HIS A 445 11.27 12.35 1.57
N PHE A 446 10.02 12.03 1.88
CA PHE A 446 9.27 11.00 1.15
C PHE A 446 8.04 11.61 0.50
N SER A 447 8.02 11.66 -0.82
CA SER A 447 6.82 11.98 -1.62
C SER A 447 5.97 10.73 -1.85
N MET A 448 4.69 10.88 -2.21
CA MET A 448 3.83 9.72 -2.50
C MET A 448 4.37 8.86 -3.65
N PHE A 449 4.96 9.50 -4.67
CA PHE A 449 5.57 8.80 -5.80
C PHE A 449 6.76 7.95 -5.34
N GLN A 450 7.64 8.51 -4.51
CA GLN A 450 8.75 7.77 -3.93
C GLN A 450 8.28 6.61 -3.05
N LEU A 451 7.24 6.79 -2.24
CA LEU A 451 6.68 5.71 -1.41
C LEU A 451 6.15 4.55 -2.26
N ALA A 452 5.40 4.86 -3.32
CA ALA A 452 4.90 3.83 -4.24
C ALA A 452 6.05 3.08 -4.94
N TRP A 453 7.15 3.77 -5.24
CA TRP A 453 8.36 3.16 -5.81
C TRP A 453 9.14 2.32 -4.80
N LEU A 454 9.36 2.86 -3.60
CA LEU A 454 10.06 2.22 -2.48
C LEU A 454 9.39 0.90 -2.08
N ALA A 455 8.06 0.86 -2.13
CA ALA A 455 7.28 -0.35 -1.90
C ALA A 455 7.65 -1.53 -2.82
N GLY A 456 8.29 -1.29 -3.97
CA GLY A 456 8.72 -2.33 -4.91
C GLY A 456 10.22 -2.60 -4.96
N GLN A 457 11.03 -1.91 -4.15
CA GLN A 457 12.50 -1.96 -4.27
C GLN A 457 13.12 -3.32 -3.96
N ALA A 458 12.47 -4.13 -3.12
CA ALA A 458 12.94 -5.48 -2.82
C ALA A 458 12.60 -6.50 -3.93
N GLY A 459 11.80 -6.12 -4.94
CA GLY A 459 11.50 -6.93 -6.10
C GLY A 459 10.52 -8.08 -5.84
N GLY A 460 10.38 -8.99 -6.81
CA GLY A 460 9.48 -10.15 -6.69
C GLY A 460 8.02 -9.75 -6.41
N PRO A 461 7.35 -10.30 -5.37
CA PRO A 461 5.97 -9.97 -5.05
C PRO A 461 5.77 -8.54 -4.53
N ASP A 462 6.83 -7.83 -4.12
CA ASP A 462 6.74 -6.42 -3.69
C ASP A 462 6.24 -5.50 -4.81
N TYR A 463 6.48 -5.85 -6.09
CA TYR A 463 5.92 -5.13 -7.23
C TYR A 463 4.38 -5.12 -7.23
N PHE A 464 3.74 -6.13 -6.64
CA PHE A 464 2.27 -6.16 -6.54
C PHE A 464 1.75 -5.12 -5.54
N MET A 465 2.40 -4.99 -4.38
CA MET A 465 2.07 -3.97 -3.40
C MET A 465 2.42 -2.56 -3.93
N ALA A 466 3.58 -2.40 -4.58
CA ALA A 466 3.94 -1.17 -5.28
C ALA A 466 2.87 -0.79 -6.31
N GLY A 467 2.46 -1.73 -7.17
CA GLY A 467 1.39 -1.53 -8.15
C GLY A 467 0.07 -1.11 -7.49
N THR A 468 -0.28 -1.70 -6.35
CA THR A 468 -1.44 -1.30 -5.56
C THR A 468 -1.29 0.15 -5.06
N CYS A 469 -0.18 0.49 -4.43
CA CYS A 469 0.11 1.86 -3.97
C CYS A 469 0.09 2.86 -5.17
N PHE A 470 0.62 2.50 -6.34
CA PHE A 470 0.53 3.32 -7.57
C PHE A 470 -0.90 3.53 -8.05
N VAL A 471 -1.72 2.48 -8.08
CA VAL A 471 -3.12 2.58 -8.51
C VAL A 471 -3.88 3.56 -7.60
N PHE A 472 -3.71 3.45 -6.29
CA PHE A 472 -4.49 4.21 -5.30
C PHE A 472 -3.98 5.63 -5.04
N LEU A 473 -2.66 5.83 -5.09
CA LEU A 473 -2.04 7.12 -4.79
C LEU A 473 -1.74 7.93 -6.05
N VAL A 474 -1.42 7.31 -7.18
CA VAL A 474 -0.96 8.02 -8.38
C VAL A 474 -2.02 7.98 -9.48
N VAL A 475 -2.37 6.79 -9.94
CA VAL A 475 -3.21 6.61 -11.13
C VAL A 475 -4.64 7.09 -10.88
N GLY A 476 -5.31 6.65 -9.81
CA GLY A 476 -6.67 7.07 -9.48
C GLY A 476 -6.81 8.59 -9.31
N PRO A 477 -5.97 9.23 -8.46
CA PRO A 477 -5.97 10.68 -8.26
C PRO A 477 -5.72 11.53 -9.50
N LEU A 478 -4.93 11.04 -10.46
CA LEU A 478 -4.69 11.75 -11.73
C LEU A 478 -5.78 11.46 -12.77
N LEU A 479 -6.20 10.20 -12.93
CA LEU A 479 -7.18 9.82 -13.95
C LEU A 479 -8.57 10.40 -13.67
N ARG A 480 -8.97 10.58 -12.41
CA ARG A 480 -10.29 11.14 -12.08
C ARG A 480 -10.49 12.55 -12.66
N PRO A 481 -9.66 13.56 -12.36
CA PRO A 481 -9.83 14.88 -12.95
C PRO A 481 -9.56 14.90 -14.46
N ILE A 482 -8.65 14.06 -14.99
CA ILE A 482 -8.42 13.98 -16.45
C ILE A 482 -9.69 13.54 -17.18
N THR A 483 -10.32 12.44 -16.72
CA THR A 483 -11.56 11.94 -17.34
C THR A 483 -12.71 12.94 -17.23
N GLN A 484 -12.80 13.69 -16.12
CA GLN A 484 -13.79 14.77 -15.96
C GLN A 484 -13.52 15.96 -16.90
N LEU A 485 -12.26 16.36 -17.09
CA LEU A 485 -11.89 17.39 -18.07
C LEU A 485 -12.20 16.93 -19.50
N TRP A 486 -11.91 15.67 -19.83
CA TRP A 486 -12.27 15.12 -21.14
C TRP A 486 -13.79 15.15 -21.39
N LEU A 487 -14.60 14.80 -20.39
CA LEU A 487 -16.07 14.91 -20.49
C LEU A 487 -16.54 16.34 -20.77
N MET A 488 -15.86 17.35 -20.23
CA MET A 488 -16.22 18.76 -20.42
C MET A 488 -15.74 19.34 -21.75
N TRP A 489 -14.54 18.96 -22.21
CA TRP A 489 -13.84 19.64 -23.30
C TRP A 489 -13.77 18.86 -24.61
N VAL A 490 -13.81 17.53 -24.57
CA VAL A 490 -13.63 16.71 -25.78
C VAL A 490 -14.98 16.42 -26.43
N PRO A 491 -15.19 16.78 -27.71
CA PRO A 491 -16.40 16.43 -28.44
C PRO A 491 -16.47 14.91 -28.68
N MET A 492 -17.44 14.26 -28.06
CA MET A 492 -17.65 12.80 -28.13
C MET A 492 -19.11 12.50 -28.45
N SER A 493 -19.40 11.28 -28.92
CA SER A 493 -20.78 10.80 -29.01
C SER A 493 -21.38 10.69 -27.60
N ILE A 494 -22.71 10.75 -27.49
CA ILE A 494 -23.41 10.67 -26.19
C ILE A 494 -23.06 9.38 -25.46
N GLU A 495 -23.04 8.26 -26.19
CA GLU A 495 -22.75 6.95 -25.62
C GLU A 495 -21.31 6.87 -25.11
N ALA A 496 -20.35 7.47 -25.84
CA ALA A 496 -18.98 7.59 -25.36
C ALA A 496 -18.88 8.51 -24.12
N GLN A 497 -19.63 9.61 -24.06
CA GLN A 497 -19.66 10.47 -22.87
C GLN A 497 -20.27 9.76 -21.66
N LYS A 498 -21.37 9.03 -21.83
CA LYS A 498 -21.97 8.20 -20.78
C LYS A 498 -21.00 7.11 -20.31
N GLY A 499 -20.34 6.42 -21.25
CA GLY A 499 -19.32 5.41 -20.95
C GLY A 499 -18.13 5.99 -20.18
N LEU A 500 -17.59 7.13 -20.63
CA LEU A 500 -16.48 7.80 -19.94
C LEU A 500 -16.91 8.34 -18.57
N HIS A 501 -18.16 8.80 -18.42
CA HIS A 501 -18.71 9.22 -17.14
C HIS A 501 -18.82 8.04 -16.16
N ARG A 502 -19.33 6.89 -16.61
CA ARG A 502 -19.35 5.63 -15.83
C ARG A 502 -17.94 5.22 -15.41
N ALA A 503 -17.00 5.16 -16.36
CA ALA A 503 -15.60 4.84 -16.09
C ALA A 503 -14.97 5.82 -15.09
N SER A 504 -15.21 7.13 -15.25
CA SER A 504 -14.72 8.15 -14.33
C SER A 504 -15.23 7.92 -12.91
N ARG A 505 -16.51 7.55 -12.74
CA ARG A 505 -17.10 7.22 -11.42
C ARG A 505 -16.39 6.02 -10.79
N HIS A 506 -16.16 4.95 -11.56
CA HIS A 506 -15.42 3.79 -11.06
C HIS A 506 -13.96 4.11 -10.71
N ILE A 507 -13.28 4.98 -11.48
CA ILE A 507 -11.92 5.46 -11.16
C ILE A 507 -11.89 6.16 -9.79
N SER A 508 -12.96 6.84 -9.40
CA SER A 508 -13.04 7.53 -8.10
C SER A 508 -12.96 6.58 -6.89
N ILE A 509 -13.27 5.29 -7.08
CA ILE A 509 -13.14 4.24 -6.06
C ILE A 509 -11.66 3.93 -5.77
N PHE A 510 -10.78 4.17 -6.73
CA PHE A 510 -9.33 4.02 -6.58
C PHE A 510 -8.63 5.31 -6.14
N TYR A 511 -9.37 6.34 -5.73
CA TYR A 511 -8.81 7.56 -5.16
C TYR A 511 -8.65 7.37 -3.64
N ALA A 512 -7.44 7.36 -3.09
CA ALA A 512 -7.20 7.06 -1.66
C ALA A 512 -6.40 8.13 -0.89
N PHE A 513 -6.44 9.40 -1.30
CA PHE A 513 -5.76 10.47 -0.54
C PHE A 513 -6.31 10.62 0.88
N GLU A 514 -7.60 10.38 1.10
CA GLU A 514 -8.23 10.38 2.42
C GLU A 514 -7.56 9.39 3.39
N VAL A 515 -7.12 8.26 2.87
CA VAL A 515 -6.46 7.22 3.66
C VAL A 515 -5.03 7.67 4.01
N MET A 516 -4.35 8.36 3.08
CA MET A 516 -3.03 8.92 3.36
C MET A 516 -3.07 10.08 4.37
N LEU A 517 -4.15 10.88 4.37
CA LEU A 517 -4.39 11.90 5.40
C LEU A 517 -4.52 11.31 6.80
N LEU A 518 -4.99 10.06 6.92
CA LEU A 518 -4.99 9.32 8.18
C LEU A 518 -3.62 8.72 8.49
N ALA A 519 -2.96 8.13 7.48
CA ALA A 519 -1.72 7.37 7.66
C ALA A 519 -0.58 8.21 8.25
N VAL A 520 -0.36 9.44 7.76
CA VAL A 520 0.77 10.27 8.23
C VAL A 520 0.65 10.68 9.71
N PRO A 521 -0.50 11.21 10.20
CA PRO A 521 -0.67 11.45 11.63
C PRO A 521 -0.58 10.18 12.47
N LEU A 522 -1.12 9.05 12.00
CA LEU A 522 -1.01 7.78 12.72
C LEU A 522 0.45 7.35 12.86
N LEU A 523 1.26 7.49 11.80
CA LEU A 523 2.69 7.20 11.85
C LEU A 523 3.41 8.10 12.84
N ASN A 524 3.17 9.41 12.79
CA ASN A 524 3.77 10.35 13.73
C ASN A 524 3.45 9.99 15.19
N LEU A 525 2.19 9.64 15.46
CA LEU A 525 1.72 9.34 16.82
C LEU A 525 2.17 7.96 17.33
N ALA A 526 2.33 6.97 16.44
CA ALA A 526 2.62 5.59 16.83
C ALA A 526 4.10 5.23 16.74
N PHE A 527 4.83 5.73 15.73
CA PHE A 527 6.16 5.20 15.43
C PHE A 527 7.28 5.70 16.31
N GLY A 528 7.32 6.99 16.67
CA GLY A 528 8.36 7.52 17.58
C GLY A 528 8.47 6.67 18.86
N PRO A 529 7.40 6.57 19.66
CA PRO A 529 7.40 5.76 20.88
C PRO A 529 7.65 4.26 20.64
N MET A 530 7.18 3.70 19.53
CA MET A 530 7.40 2.30 19.19
C MET A 530 8.89 2.03 18.90
N THR A 531 9.55 2.91 18.14
CA THR A 531 10.96 2.73 17.77
C THR A 531 11.90 2.88 18.96
N ASN A 532 11.56 3.72 19.93
CA ASN A 532 12.31 3.84 21.19
C ASN A 532 12.36 2.52 21.98
N SER A 533 11.35 1.65 21.82
CA SER A 533 11.32 0.34 22.46
C SER A 533 12.09 -0.75 21.70
N PHE A 534 12.42 -0.52 20.42
CA PHE A 534 13.11 -1.52 19.61
C PHE A 534 14.54 -1.75 20.07
N LEU A 535 15.25 -0.68 20.40
CA LEU A 535 16.60 -0.73 20.94
C LEU A 535 16.59 -0.07 22.31
N SER A 536 16.97 -0.83 23.32
CA SER A 536 17.08 -0.40 24.71
C SER A 536 18.41 -0.88 25.27
N PRO A 537 18.91 -0.30 26.37
CA PRO A 537 20.11 -0.80 27.03
C PRO A 537 20.06 -2.29 27.40
N GLY A 538 18.86 -2.83 27.63
CA GLY A 538 18.67 -4.24 27.95
C GLY A 538 18.85 -5.20 26.78
N ASN A 539 18.48 -4.78 25.56
CA ASN A 539 18.58 -5.63 24.36
C ASN A 539 19.74 -5.25 23.41
N PHE A 540 20.26 -4.02 23.52
CA PHE A 540 21.38 -3.50 22.75
C PHE A 540 22.30 -2.70 23.67
N LYS A 541 23.29 -3.38 24.24
CA LYS A 541 24.23 -2.82 25.24
C LYS A 541 24.87 -1.48 24.83
N PRO A 542 25.24 -1.23 23.55
CA PRO A 542 25.80 0.07 23.15
C PRO A 542 24.85 1.25 23.35
N CYS A 543 23.54 1.04 23.53
CA CYS A 543 22.59 2.12 23.78
C CYS A 543 22.96 2.97 25.00
N GLY A 544 23.35 2.36 26.13
CA GLY A 544 23.57 3.10 27.38
C GLY A 544 24.64 4.18 27.25
N PRO A 545 25.88 3.83 26.83
CA PRO A 545 26.93 4.81 26.59
C PRO A 545 26.57 5.88 25.55
N LEU A 546 25.86 5.50 24.48
CA LEU A 546 25.44 6.45 23.44
C LEU A 546 24.38 7.43 23.96
N GLN A 547 23.42 6.96 24.74
CA GLN A 547 22.40 7.80 25.37
C GLN A 547 23.03 8.82 26.33
N GLU A 548 24.02 8.40 27.11
CA GLU A 548 24.78 9.28 28.00
C GLU A 548 25.60 10.31 27.19
N GLN A 549 26.29 9.86 26.14
CA GLN A 549 27.12 10.73 25.29
C GLN A 549 26.31 11.83 24.59
N TYR A 550 25.14 11.50 24.05
CA TYR A 550 24.30 12.44 23.29
C TYR A 550 23.19 13.08 24.13
N ASN A 551 23.17 12.83 25.45
CA ASN A 551 22.16 13.35 26.38
C ASN A 551 20.71 13.06 25.94
N THR A 552 20.46 11.81 25.51
CA THR A 552 19.14 11.31 25.11
C THR A 552 18.67 10.25 26.10
N PRO A 553 18.22 10.64 27.31
CA PRO A 553 17.74 9.69 28.30
C PRO A 553 16.57 8.89 27.71
N ASP A 554 16.65 7.57 27.80
CA ASP A 554 15.63 6.61 27.37
C ASP A 554 15.43 6.42 25.85
N GLU A 555 16.15 7.15 25.00
CA GLU A 555 15.99 7.09 23.53
C GLU A 555 17.26 6.59 22.84
N CYS A 556 17.30 5.29 22.53
CA CYS A 556 18.46 4.73 21.82
C CYS A 556 18.34 4.91 20.31
N LEU A 557 17.15 4.64 19.76
CA LEU A 557 16.81 4.88 18.37
C LEU A 557 15.38 5.40 18.31
N GLU A 558 15.22 6.60 17.78
CA GLU A 558 13.92 7.22 17.59
C GLU A 558 13.73 7.52 16.10
N ILE A 559 12.60 7.12 15.52
CA ILE A 559 12.23 7.52 14.16
C ILE A 559 10.96 8.36 14.23
N ASN A 560 11.14 9.66 14.07
CA ASN A 560 10.07 10.64 14.06
C ASN A 560 9.57 10.92 12.64
N VAL A 561 8.26 11.10 12.50
CA VAL A 561 7.59 11.34 11.22
C VAL A 561 6.87 12.67 11.25
N ASN A 562 7.38 13.66 10.52
CA ASN A 562 6.77 14.99 10.50
C ASN A 562 6.02 15.21 9.19
N ALA A 563 4.80 15.73 9.26
CA ALA A 563 4.05 16.10 8.06
C ALA A 563 4.78 17.21 7.29
N ALA A 564 4.91 17.06 5.98
CA ALA A 564 5.62 17.99 5.11
C ALA A 564 4.65 18.71 4.15
N SER A 565 5.17 19.55 3.24
CA SER A 565 4.34 20.36 2.33
C SER A 565 3.36 19.54 1.48
N GLY A 566 3.77 18.35 1.03
CA GLY A 566 2.94 17.40 0.29
C GLY A 566 1.72 16.92 1.09
N TYR A 567 1.80 16.82 2.41
CA TYR A 567 0.63 16.50 3.25
C TYR A 567 -0.44 17.58 3.15
N TYR A 568 -0.04 18.86 3.24
CA TYR A 568 -0.99 19.96 3.13
C TYR A 568 -1.55 20.12 1.71
N PHE A 569 -0.75 19.84 0.67
CA PHE A 569 -1.27 19.72 -0.69
C PHE A 569 -2.28 18.57 -0.83
N THR A 570 -2.07 17.46 -0.13
CA THR A 570 -3.01 16.34 -0.09
C THR A 570 -4.33 16.75 0.57
N VAL A 571 -4.28 17.51 1.68
CA VAL A 571 -5.46 18.06 2.35
C VAL A 571 -6.24 18.97 1.39
N ALA A 572 -5.54 19.87 0.70
CA ALA A 572 -6.16 20.76 -0.27
C ALA A 572 -6.74 19.99 -1.47
N ALA A 573 -5.99 19.05 -2.04
CA ALA A 573 -6.43 18.22 -3.16
C ALA A 573 -7.68 17.41 -2.80
N TYR A 574 -7.71 16.80 -1.61
CA TYR A 574 -8.87 16.06 -1.12
C TYR A 574 -10.08 16.98 -0.88
N SER A 575 -9.86 18.16 -0.31
CA SER A 575 -10.93 19.14 -0.09
C SER A 575 -11.58 19.59 -1.39
N VAL A 576 -10.79 19.85 -2.44
CA VAL A 576 -11.31 20.16 -3.78
C VAL A 576 -11.97 18.92 -4.38
N TYR A 577 -11.40 17.72 -4.20
CA TYR A 577 -12.01 16.46 -4.65
C TYR A 577 -13.40 16.23 -4.05
N LEU A 578 -13.68 16.61 -2.79
CA LEU A 578 -15.05 16.56 -2.23
C LEU A 578 -16.04 17.44 -3.04
N MET A 579 -15.56 18.54 -3.63
CA MET A 579 -16.35 19.49 -4.41
C MET A 579 -16.45 19.16 -5.90
N SER A 580 -15.47 18.44 -6.45
CA SER A 580 -15.42 18.13 -7.89
C SER A 580 -15.41 16.65 -8.24
N GLY A 581 -14.72 15.83 -7.46
CA GLY A 581 -14.38 14.46 -7.81
C GLY A 581 -15.16 13.38 -7.08
N VAL A 582 -15.79 13.65 -5.93
CA VAL A 582 -16.66 12.66 -5.25
C VAL A 582 -17.96 12.46 -6.00
N ASP A 583 -18.46 11.23 -6.05
CA ASP A 583 -19.78 10.93 -6.59
C ASP A 583 -20.87 11.64 -5.75
N GLY A 584 -21.64 12.51 -6.40
CA GLY A 584 -22.61 13.38 -5.72
C GLY A 584 -22.08 14.78 -5.37
N SER A 585 -20.80 15.07 -5.63
CA SER A 585 -20.26 16.43 -5.62
C SER A 585 -21.01 17.35 -6.60
N PRO A 586 -20.94 18.69 -6.42
CA PRO A 586 -21.51 19.66 -7.35
C PRO A 586 -21.14 19.40 -8.82
N THR A 587 -19.86 19.13 -9.10
CA THR A 587 -19.38 18.88 -10.47
C THR A 587 -19.92 17.56 -11.02
N HIS A 588 -19.91 16.48 -10.23
CA HIS A 588 -20.51 15.22 -10.65
C HIS A 588 -22.01 15.38 -10.93
N LYS A 589 -22.75 16.08 -10.07
CA LYS A 589 -24.19 16.36 -10.29
C LYS A 589 -24.43 17.18 -11.55
N PHE A 590 -23.58 18.15 -11.86
CA PHE A 590 -23.64 18.93 -13.09
C PHE A 590 -23.43 18.05 -14.33
N LEU A 591 -22.38 17.23 -14.34
CA LEU A 591 -22.10 16.29 -15.44
C LEU A 591 -23.24 15.27 -15.61
N HIS A 592 -23.69 14.67 -14.52
CA HIS A 592 -24.77 13.68 -14.52
C HIS A 592 -26.07 14.27 -15.07
N ARG A 593 -26.50 15.46 -14.63
CA ARG A 593 -27.71 16.12 -15.16
C ARG A 593 -27.59 16.48 -16.63
N SER A 594 -26.38 16.80 -17.09
CA SER A 594 -26.12 17.13 -18.49
C SER A 594 -26.19 15.90 -19.40
N LEU A 595 -25.75 14.73 -18.91
CA LEU A 595 -25.70 13.47 -19.65
C LEU A 595 -27.00 12.66 -19.55
N TYR A 596 -27.69 12.73 -18.41
CA TYR A 596 -28.90 11.98 -18.10
C TYR A 596 -30.04 12.93 -17.70
N PRO A 597 -30.59 13.70 -18.65
CA PRO A 597 -31.62 14.70 -18.36
C PRO A 597 -32.95 14.08 -17.89
N GLU A 598 -33.19 12.81 -18.24
CA GLU A 598 -34.38 12.05 -17.84
C GLU A 598 -34.30 11.57 -16.39
N ASP A 599 -33.10 11.44 -15.84
CA ASP A 599 -32.85 10.92 -14.49
C ASP A 599 -33.08 11.99 -13.41
N ARG A 600 -33.95 12.97 -13.68
CA ARG A 600 -34.43 13.92 -12.69
C ARG A 600 -35.22 13.17 -11.63
N THR A 601 -35.14 13.65 -10.38
CA THR A 601 -36.01 13.13 -9.31
C THR A 601 -37.42 13.04 -9.85
N PRO A 602 -38.07 11.86 -9.79
CA PRO A 602 -39.45 11.74 -10.25
C PRO A 602 -40.23 12.85 -9.55
N PRO A 603 -41.17 13.51 -10.25
CA PRO A 603 -42.03 14.50 -9.60
C PRO A 603 -42.55 13.86 -8.31
N SER A 604 -42.33 14.54 -7.18
CA SER A 604 -42.81 14.09 -5.89
C SER A 604 -44.31 13.81 -6.04
N CYS A 605 -44.65 12.52 -6.09
CA CYS A 605 -46.04 12.08 -6.29
C CYS A 605 -46.93 12.56 -5.15
#